data_AF-A0A0F9FE73-F1
#
_entry.id   AF-A0A0F9FE73-F1
#
_cell.length_a   1.000
_cell.length_b   1.000
_cell.length_c   1.000
_cell.angle_alpha   90.00
_cell.angle_beta   90.00
_cell.angle_gamma   90.00
#
_symmetry.space_group_name_H-M   'P 1'
#
loop_
_entity.id
_entity.type
_entity.pdbx_description
1 polymer ?
#
loop_
_entity_poly.entity_id
_entity_poly.type
_entity_poly.pdbx_seq_one_letter_code
_entity_poly.pdbx_strand_id
1 'polypeptide(L)' 'MSLFDYRVSMDLAAKDLPFYALIMTAMRQADDDNVEKLKEAWPDVWRELHFRYHAPDGQLEGEERWP' A
#
# COMPACT_ATOMS: atom_id res chain seq x y z
N MET A 1 15.61 -2.37 -9.37
CA MET A 1 15.30 -1.08 -10.01
C MET A 1 15.95 -1.01 -11.38
N SER A 2 15.15 -0.69 -12.38
CA SER A 2 15.51 -0.60 -13.80
C SER A 2 14.92 0.67 -14.45
N LEU A 3 15.31 0.98 -15.69
CA LEU A 3 14.68 2.07 -16.46
C LEU A 3 13.18 1.83 -16.67
N PHE A 4 12.75 0.56 -16.75
CA PHE A 4 11.35 0.21 -16.84
C PHE A 4 10.60 0.63 -15.58
N ASP A 5 11.11 0.27 -14.39
CA ASP A 5 10.51 0.63 -13.10
C ASP A 5 10.38 2.15 -12.95
N TYR A 6 11.40 2.90 -13.38
CA TYR A 6 11.39 4.37 -13.37
C TYR A 6 10.34 4.96 -14.31
N ARG A 7 10.15 4.42 -15.52
CA ARG A 7 9.10 4.90 -16.42
C ARG A 7 7.70 4.61 -15.87
N VAL A 8 7.51 3.42 -15.31
CA VAL A 8 6.24 3.06 -14.64
C VAL A 8 5.99 3.99 -13.46
N SER A 9 7.02 4.35 -12.67
CA SER A 9 6.82 5.28 -11.55
C SER A 9 6.40 6.68 -12.01
N MET A 10 6.92 7.17 -13.14
CA MET A 10 6.44 8.42 -13.76
C MET A 10 4.96 8.31 -14.18
N ASP A 11 4.58 7.21 -14.82
CA ASP A 11 3.19 7.00 -15.27
C ASP A 11 2.22 6.89 -14.08
N LEU A 12 2.64 6.28 -12.97
CA LEU A 12 1.85 6.21 -11.73
C LEU A 12 1.71 7.59 -11.07
N ALA A 13 2.78 8.39 -11.05
CA ALA A 13 2.73 9.75 -10.53
C ALA A 13 1.79 10.66 -11.34
N ALA A 14 1.75 10.49 -12.67
CA ALA A 14 0.86 11.24 -13.55
C ALA A 14 -0.64 10.94 -13.34
N LYS A 15 -0.97 9.81 -12.70
CA LYS A 15 -2.36 9.39 -12.42
C LYS A 15 -2.93 9.99 -11.13
N ASP A 16 -2.15 10.77 -10.38
CA ASP A 16 -2.56 11.40 -9.11
C ASP A 16 -3.21 10.42 -8.12
N LEU A 17 -2.60 9.23 -8.00
CA LEU A 17 -3.09 8.18 -7.10
C LEU A 17 -2.87 8.58 -5.63
N PRO A 18 -3.75 8.17 -4.70
CA PRO A 18 -3.55 8.44 -3.28
C PRO A 18 -2.20 7.90 -2.81
N PHE A 19 -1.39 8.76 -2.19
CA PHE A 19 -0.03 8.38 -1.78
C PHE A 19 -0.01 7.12 -0.88
N TYR A 20 -0.90 7.05 0.11
CA TYR A 20 -1.00 5.87 0.98
C TYR A 20 -1.45 4.60 0.25
N ALA A 21 -2.21 4.73 -0.85
CA ALA A 21 -2.53 3.57 -1.68
C ALA A 21 -1.26 3.02 -2.35
N LEU A 22 -0.36 3.88 -2.83
CA LEU A 22 0.93 3.44 -3.39
C LEU A 22 1.81 2.73 -2.35
N ILE A 23 1.87 3.25 -1.12
CA ILE A 23 2.63 2.60 -0.03
C ILE A 23 2.02 1.25 0.34
N MET A 24 0.69 1.17 0.49
CA MET A 24 0.01 -0.10 0.75
C MET A 24 0.20 -1.11 -0.38
N THR A 25 0.17 -0.66 -1.64
CA THR A 25 0.48 -1.51 -2.79
C THR A 25 1.92 -2.00 -2.77
N ALA A 26 2.89 -1.14 -2.44
CA ALA A 26 4.29 -1.54 -2.31
C ALA A 26 4.46 -2.61 -1.21
N MET A 27 3.83 -2.43 -0.04
CA MET A 27 3.85 -3.42 1.05
C MET A 27 3.25 -4.77 0.63
N ARG A 28 2.19 -4.78 -0.20
CA ARG A 28 1.58 -6.01 -0.71
C ARG A 28 2.45 -6.76 -1.71
N GLN A 29 3.32 -6.05 -2.45
CA GLN A 29 4.15 -6.63 -3.52
C GLN A 29 5.59 -6.93 -3.08
N ALA A 30 6.04 -6.34 -1.98
CA ALA A 30 7.39 -6.50 -1.48
C ALA A 30 7.69 -7.95 -1.06
N ASP A 31 8.95 -8.36 -1.23
CA ASP A 31 9.50 -9.55 -0.57
C ASP A 31 9.64 -9.35 0.94
N ASP A 32 9.99 -10.41 1.66
CA ASP A 32 10.10 -10.42 3.13
C ASP A 32 11.07 -9.33 3.65
N ASP A 33 12.22 -9.14 3.00
CA ASP A 33 13.20 -8.14 3.45
C ASP A 33 12.73 -6.70 3.21
N ASN A 34 12.11 -6.43 2.06
CA ASN A 34 11.64 -5.09 1.74
C ASN A 34 10.34 -4.75 2.47
N VAL A 35 9.48 -5.72 2.77
CA VAL A 35 8.28 -5.46 3.56
C VAL A 35 8.66 -5.08 4.99
N GLU A 36 9.67 -5.68 5.60
CA GLU A 36 10.13 -5.27 6.94
C GLU A 36 10.63 -3.81 6.96
N LYS A 37 11.42 -3.40 5.96
CA LYS A 37 11.85 -1.98 5.83
C LYS A 37 10.65 -1.04 5.68
N LEU A 38 9.64 -1.45 4.92
CA LEU A 38 8.41 -0.67 4.74
C LEU A 38 7.60 -0.59 6.04
N LYS A 39 7.52 -1.68 6.81
CA LYS A 39 6.85 -1.71 8.13
C LYS A 39 7.53 -0.78 9.13
N GLU A 40 8.87 -0.76 9.14
CA GLU A 40 9.64 0.13 10.00
C GLU A 40 9.42 1.61 9.65
N ALA A 41 9.37 1.94 8.36
CA ALA A 41 9.21 3.31 7.89
C ALA A 41 7.75 3.83 7.97
N TRP A 42 6.75 2.95 7.81
CA TRP A 42 5.33 3.30 7.87
C TRP A 42 4.52 2.33 8.75
N PRO A 43 4.79 2.27 10.07
CA PRO A 43 4.16 1.30 10.97
C PRO A 43 2.64 1.46 11.06
N ASP A 44 2.13 2.68 10.96
CA ASP A 44 0.68 2.96 10.98
C ASP A 44 -0.01 2.47 9.71
N VAL A 45 0.62 2.64 8.55
CA VAL A 45 0.11 2.16 7.27
C VAL A 45 0.11 0.63 7.24
N TRP A 46 1.15 -0.01 7.78
CA TRP A 46 1.18 -1.47 7.91
C TRP A 46 0.05 -1.98 8.81
N ARG A 47 -0.15 -1.36 9.98
CA ARG A 47 -1.21 -1.75 10.90
C ARG A 47 -2.59 -1.64 10.25
N GLU A 48 -2.86 -0.53 9.58
CA GLU A 48 -4.09 -0.31 8.82
C GLU A 48 -4.26 -1.37 7.72
N LEU A 49 -3.23 -1.54 6.89
CA LEU A 49 -3.22 -2.51 5.80
C LEU A 49 -3.47 -3.94 6.32
N HIS A 50 -2.82 -4.31 7.42
CA HIS A 50 -2.96 -5.61 8.04
C HIS A 50 -4.39 -5.83 8.54
N PHE A 51 -5.00 -4.87 9.23
CA PHE A 51 -6.39 -5.01 9.68
C PHE A 51 -7.36 -5.11 8.51
N ARG A 52 -7.21 -4.25 7.50
CA ARG A 52 -8.04 -4.32 6.29
C ARG A 52 -7.87 -5.63 5.54
N TYR A 53 -6.64 -6.12 5.38
CA TYR A 53 -6.39 -7.38 4.69
C TYR A 53 -7.12 -8.58 5.31
N HIS A 54 -7.28 -8.57 6.64
CA HIS A 54 -7.95 -9.63 7.38
C HIS A 54 -9.43 -9.37 7.64
N ALA A 55 -9.95 -8.19 7.26
CA ALA A 55 -11.35 -7.85 7.39
C ALA A 55 -12.14 -8.26 6.14
N PRO A 56 -13.42 -8.66 6.27
CA PRO A 56 -14.31 -8.87 5.13
C PRO A 56 -14.35 -7.62 4.24
N ASP A 57 -14.10 -7.79 2.93
CA ASP A 57 -14.06 -6.73 1.93
C ASP A 57 -13.12 -5.54 2.24
N GLY A 58 -12.19 -5.70 3.19
CA GLY A 58 -11.31 -4.61 3.61
C GLY A 58 -11.96 -3.53 4.48
N GLN A 59 -13.19 -3.75 4.93
CA GLN A 59 -13.96 -2.80 5.72
C GLN A 59 -13.73 -3.03 7.22
N LEU A 60 -13.31 -1.98 7.93
CA LEU A 60 -13.11 -2.05 9.38
C LEU A 60 -14.43 -1.85 10.13
N GLU A 61 -14.48 -2.35 11.38
CA GLU A 61 -15.66 -2.23 12.23
C GLU A 61 -15.98 -0.74 12.49
N GLY A 62 -17.24 -0.36 12.29
CA GLY A 62 -17.72 1.01 12.50
C GLY A 62 -17.53 1.95 11.29
N GLU A 63 -16.89 1.51 10.21
CA GLU A 63 -16.85 2.28 8.97
C GLU A 63 -18.18 2.18 8.22
N GLU A 64 -18.65 3.29 7.65
CA GLU A 64 -19.76 3.26 6.71
C GLU A 64 -19.38 2.37 5.51
N ARG A 65 -20.35 1.61 5.00
CA ARG A 65 -20.11 0.69 3.89
C ARG A 65 -19.60 1.48 2.70
N TRP A 66 -18.40 1.12 2.24
CA TRP A 66 -17.86 1.66 1.01
C TRP A 66 -18.84 1.39 -0.15
N PRO A 67 -19.14 2.40 -0.99
CA PRO A 67 -20.14 2.26 -2.06
C PRO A 67 -19.77 1.22 -3.13
#